data_AF-A0A7V8DB48-F1
#
_entry.id   AF-A0A7V8DB48-F1
#
_cell.length_a   1.000
_cell.length_b   1.000
_cell.length_c   1.000
_cell.angle_alpha   90.00
_cell.angle_beta   90.00
_cell.angle_gamma   90.00
#
_symmetry.space_group_name_H-M   'P 1'
#
loop_
_entity.id
_entity.type
_entity.pdbx_description
1 polymer ?
#
loop_
_entity_poly.entity_id
_entity_poly.type
_entity_poly.pdbx_seq_one_letter_code
_entity_poly.pdbx_strand_id
1 'polypeptide(L)'
;MRAFPKITMLAVISVGATLALSACQSIPYPERRAAYELEMNTRFVGKSADIMVLAFGPPHSSYTLTDGREVAQYRDERTNTSGGDTYTSYDTVSRAREIINPDGTRRVVYENMQIPTTNITPIQTRHLLCVRRFVISRDKIVESFAWEGNSCF
;
A
#
# COMPACT_ATOMS: atom_id res chain seq x y z
N MET A 1 -6.26 -52.64 53.62
CA MET A 1 -7.66 -52.17 53.64
C MET A 1 -7.72 -50.79 54.30
N ARG A 2 -8.54 -49.88 53.75
CA ARG A 2 -8.81 -48.47 54.13
C ARG A 2 -7.76 -47.47 53.60
N ALA A 3 -7.93 -46.86 52.41
CA ALA A 3 -8.91 -45.86 51.93
C ALA A 3 -8.62 -44.43 52.41
N PHE A 4 -8.07 -43.59 51.52
CA PHE A 4 -8.06 -42.13 51.61
C PHE A 4 -8.80 -41.54 50.38
N PRO A 5 -9.57 -40.44 50.53
CA PRO A 5 -10.50 -39.99 49.51
C PRO A 5 -9.87 -39.03 48.49
N LYS A 6 -10.54 -38.99 47.34
CA LYS A 6 -10.28 -38.22 46.13
C LYS A 6 -10.40 -36.72 46.37
N ILE A 7 -9.44 -35.94 45.85
CA ILE A 7 -9.64 -34.51 45.58
C ILE A 7 -9.63 -34.34 44.06
N THR A 8 -10.82 -34.14 43.51
CA THR A 8 -11.09 -33.83 42.12
C THR A 8 -10.78 -32.34 41.91
N MET A 9 -9.68 -32.02 41.23
CA MET A 9 -9.36 -30.65 40.82
C MET A 9 -9.77 -30.51 39.35
N LEU A 10 -10.97 -29.97 39.10
CA LEU A 10 -11.39 -29.56 37.76
C LEU A 10 -10.59 -28.32 37.37
N ALA A 11 -9.70 -28.48 36.39
CA ALA A 11 -9.05 -27.37 35.72
C ALA A 11 -10.06 -26.70 34.77
N VAL A 12 -10.55 -25.52 35.15
CA VAL A 12 -11.25 -24.62 34.24
C VAL A 12 -10.19 -23.90 33.43
N ILE A 13 -9.84 -24.44 32.27
CA ILE A 13 -9.02 -23.75 31.28
C ILE A 13 -9.96 -22.80 30.53
N SER A 14 -10.00 -21.55 30.97
CA SER A 14 -10.63 -20.45 30.25
C SER A 14 -9.88 -20.23 28.94
N VAL A 15 -10.45 -20.71 27.84
CA VAL A 15 -10.07 -20.32 26.47
C VAL A 15 -10.46 -18.86 26.30
N GLY A 16 -9.56 -17.95 26.67
CA GLY A 16 -9.64 -16.54 26.35
C GLY A 16 -9.41 -16.36 24.86
N ALA A 17 -10.49 -16.37 24.09
CA ALA A 17 -10.49 -15.96 22.70
C ALA A 17 -10.14 -14.47 22.62
N THR A 18 -8.86 -14.16 22.44
CA THR A 18 -8.37 -12.85 22.06
C THR A 18 -8.88 -12.52 20.66
N LEU A 19 -9.91 -11.67 20.62
CA LEU A 19 -10.37 -10.98 19.41
C LEU A 19 -9.22 -10.12 18.89
N ALA A 20 -8.42 -10.66 17.97
CA ALA A 20 -7.45 -9.90 17.21
C ALA A 20 -8.22 -8.95 16.30
N LEU A 21 -8.34 -7.69 16.73
CA LEU A 21 -8.72 -6.58 15.89
C LEU A 21 -7.73 -6.54 14.71
N SER A 22 -8.18 -6.96 13.54
CA SER A 22 -7.42 -6.90 12.30
C SER A 22 -7.16 -5.44 11.95
N ALA A 23 -6.06 -4.89 12.46
CA ALA A 23 -5.51 -3.66 11.92
C ALA A 23 -5.17 -3.94 10.45
N CYS A 24 -5.77 -3.20 9.52
CA CYS A 24 -5.33 -3.13 8.13
C CYS A 24 -3.93 -2.49 8.08
N GLN A 25 -2.90 -3.21 8.55
CA GLN A 25 -1.53 -2.79 8.34
C GLN A 25 -1.20 -3.07 6.87
N SER A 26 -0.96 -2.01 6.13
CA SER A 26 -0.39 -2.12 4.78
C SER A 26 0.93 -2.86 4.88
N ILE A 27 1.08 -3.96 4.14
CA ILE A 27 2.31 -4.77 4.10
C ILE A 27 3.50 -3.84 3.79
N PRO A 28 4.56 -3.84 4.61
CA PRO A 28 5.76 -3.03 4.38
C PRO A 28 6.30 -3.22 2.96
N TYR A 29 6.82 -2.13 2.37
CA TYR A 29 7.42 -2.15 1.03
C TYR A 29 8.44 -3.29 0.81
N PRO A 30 9.44 -3.55 1.70
CA PRO A 30 10.40 -4.62 1.46
C PRO A 30 9.78 -6.01 1.39
N GLU A 31 8.70 -6.26 2.15
CA GLU A 31 7.99 -7.54 2.14
C GLU A 31 7.20 -7.72 0.86
N ARG A 32 6.48 -6.69 0.39
CA ARG A 32 5.78 -6.72 -0.91
C ARG A 32 6.75 -6.95 -2.06
N ARG A 33 7.92 -6.30 -2.00
CA ARG A 33 8.99 -6.47 -2.98
C ARG A 33 9.47 -7.93 -3.04
N ALA A 34 9.78 -8.51 -1.89
CA ALA A 34 10.24 -9.89 -1.79
C ALA A 34 9.16 -10.89 -2.26
N ALA A 35 7.90 -10.65 -1.92
CA ALA A 35 6.78 -11.48 -2.37
C ALA A 35 6.62 -11.44 -3.90
N TYR A 36 6.70 -10.26 -4.51
CA TYR A 36 6.63 -10.11 -5.96
C TYR A 36 7.81 -10.82 -6.66
N GLU A 37 9.04 -10.64 -6.16
CA GLU A 37 10.20 -11.34 -6.70
C GLU A 37 10.05 -12.87 -6.59
N LEU A 38 9.55 -13.38 -5.47
CA LEU A 38 9.32 -14.80 -5.28
C LEU A 38 8.25 -15.34 -6.23
N GLU A 39 7.13 -14.62 -6.38
CA GLU A 39 6.05 -15.00 -7.30
C GLU A 39 6.57 -15.11 -8.73
N MET A 40 7.25 -14.07 -9.20
CA MET A 40 7.76 -14.00 -10.58
C MET A 40 8.81 -15.07 -10.85
N ASN A 41 9.75 -15.29 -9.91
CA ASN A 41 10.73 -16.36 -10.04
C ASN A 41 10.05 -17.73 -10.08
N THR A 42 9.10 -18.00 -9.19
CA THR A 42 8.39 -19.29 -9.12
C THR A 42 7.55 -19.55 -10.38
N ARG A 43 6.93 -18.50 -10.91
CA ARG A 43 6.02 -18.60 -12.05
C ARG A 43 6.74 -18.74 -13.38
N PHE A 44 7.94 -18.17 -13.54
CA PHE A 44 8.59 -18.08 -14.85
C PHE A 44 9.98 -18.72 -14.91
N VAL A 45 10.82 -18.58 -13.89
CA VAL A 45 12.20 -19.09 -13.94
C VAL A 45 12.20 -20.63 -13.99
N GLY A 46 13.01 -21.18 -14.89
CA GLY A 46 13.08 -22.60 -15.21
C GLY A 46 11.95 -23.10 -16.12
N LYS A 47 11.05 -22.25 -16.61
CA LYS A 47 9.95 -22.64 -17.50
C LYS A 47 10.15 -22.12 -18.93
N SER A 48 9.34 -22.62 -19.87
CA SER A 48 9.32 -22.12 -21.25
C SER A 48 8.98 -20.62 -21.31
N ALA A 49 9.66 -19.89 -22.18
CA ALA A 49 9.37 -18.50 -22.49
C ALA A 49 7.95 -18.30 -23.03
N ASP A 50 7.34 -19.33 -23.62
CA ASP A 50 5.96 -19.27 -24.10
C ASP A 50 4.97 -18.95 -22.97
N ILE A 51 5.25 -19.39 -21.74
CA ILE A 51 4.40 -19.08 -20.57
C ILE A 51 4.40 -17.57 -20.29
N MET A 52 5.52 -16.89 -20.53
CA MET A 52 5.59 -15.43 -20.39
C MET A 52 4.78 -14.75 -21.49
N VAL A 53 4.91 -15.24 -22.73
CA VAL A 53 4.17 -14.68 -23.88
C VAL A 53 2.66 -14.87 -23.71
N LEU A 54 2.23 -16.01 -23.17
CA LEU A 54 0.83 -16.25 -22.84
C LEU A 54 0.33 -15.38 -21.67
N ALA A 55 1.20 -15.07 -20.69
CA ALA A 55 0.84 -14.26 -19.53
C ALA A 55 0.82 -12.76 -19.82
N PHE A 56 1.75 -12.27 -20.64
CA PHE A 56 1.99 -10.84 -20.85
C PHE A 56 1.82 -10.37 -22.30
N GLY A 57 1.61 -11.27 -23.25
CA GLY A 57 1.68 -10.99 -24.68
C GLY A 57 3.13 -11.01 -25.21
N PRO A 58 3.37 -10.61 -26.47
CA PRO A 58 4.72 -10.44 -26.99
C PRO A 58 5.53 -9.38 -26.20
N PRO A 59 6.85 -9.53 -26.06
CA PRO A 59 7.68 -8.53 -25.40
C PRO A 59 7.70 -7.22 -26.19
N HIS A 60 7.87 -6.10 -25.48
CA HIS A 60 7.99 -4.77 -26.09
C HIS A 60 9.29 -4.63 -26.88
N SER A 61 10.35 -5.28 -26.40
CA SER A 61 11.64 -5.34 -27.07
C SER A 61 12.37 -6.61 -26.65
N SER A 62 13.22 -7.14 -27.53
CA SER A 62 14.19 -8.16 -27.15
C SER A 62 15.60 -7.83 -27.63
N TYR A 63 16.59 -8.42 -26.98
CA TYR A 63 18.00 -8.27 -27.33
C TYR A 63 18.72 -9.61 -27.19
N THR A 64 19.45 -10.01 -28.23
CA THR A 64 20.26 -11.24 -28.21
C THR A 64 21.64 -10.94 -27.64
N LEU A 65 21.98 -11.60 -26.53
CA LEU A 65 23.30 -11.56 -25.91
C LEU A 65 24.34 -12.23 -26.80
N THR A 66 25.62 -11.92 -26.56
CA THR A 66 26.75 -12.48 -27.33
C THR A 66 26.88 -13.99 -27.21
N ASP A 67 26.37 -14.56 -26.12
CA ASP A 67 26.30 -16.00 -25.88
C ASP A 67 25.03 -16.65 -26.47
N GLY A 68 24.24 -15.91 -27.27
CA GLY A 68 23.04 -16.40 -27.95
C GLY A 68 21.80 -16.51 -27.06
N ARG A 69 21.87 -16.16 -25.78
CA ARG A 69 20.67 -15.98 -24.94
C ARG A 69 19.90 -14.73 -25.36
N GLU A 70 18.64 -14.67 -25.01
CA GLU A 70 17.76 -13.56 -25.35
C GLU A 70 17.28 -12.85 -24.08
N VAL A 71 17.31 -11.52 -24.07
CA VAL A 71 16.69 -10.70 -23.03
C VAL A 71 15.37 -10.18 -23.58
N ALA A 72 14.26 -10.66 -23.04
CA ALA A 72 12.92 -10.16 -23.36
C ALA A 72 12.50 -9.11 -22.33
N GLN A 73 12.09 -7.93 -22.80
CA GLN A 73 11.65 -6.82 -21.96
C GLN A 73 10.16 -6.54 -22.14
N TYR A 74 9.46 -6.41 -21.01
CA TYR A 74 8.09 -5.93 -20.91
C TYR A 74 8.11 -4.60 -20.18
N ARG A 75 7.42 -3.59 -20.72
CA ARG A 75 7.29 -2.27 -20.11
C ARG A 75 5.80 -1.99 -19.90
N ASP A 76 5.46 -1.52 -18.73
CA ASP A 76 4.14 -0.99 -18.39
C ASP A 76 4.34 0.42 -17.82
N GLU A 77 3.62 1.38 -18.37
CA GLU A 77 3.77 2.79 -18.03
C GLU A 77 2.39 3.45 -17.98
N ARG A 78 2.10 4.13 -16.88
CA ARG A 78 0.86 4.87 -16.68
C ARG A 78 1.10 6.13 -15.87
N THR A 79 0.25 7.12 -16.07
CA THR A 79 0.25 8.35 -15.27
C THR A 79 -1.06 8.42 -14.51
N ASN A 80 -0.97 8.54 -13.18
CA ASN A 80 -2.13 8.68 -12.33
C ASN A 80 -2.16 10.10 -11.77
N THR A 81 -3.28 10.79 -11.98
CA THR A 81 -3.56 12.09 -11.38
C THR A 81 -4.71 11.94 -10.39
N SER A 82 -4.55 12.48 -9.19
CA SER A 82 -5.53 12.42 -8.09
C SER A 82 -5.59 13.75 -7.34
N GLY A 83 -6.71 14.03 -6.67
CA GLY A 83 -6.94 15.30 -5.96
C GLY A 83 -7.68 16.31 -6.83
N GLY A 84 -7.81 17.54 -6.33
CA GLY A 84 -8.65 18.58 -6.92
C GLY A 84 -10.09 18.58 -6.42
N ASP A 85 -10.41 17.66 -5.49
CA ASP A 85 -11.71 17.61 -4.84
C ASP A 85 -11.83 18.77 -3.85
N THR A 86 -13.03 19.34 -3.77
CA THR A 86 -13.35 20.39 -2.79
C THR A 86 -14.00 19.78 -1.56
N TYR A 87 -13.63 20.26 -0.38
CA TYR A 87 -14.28 19.86 0.87
C TYR A 87 -14.41 21.06 1.81
N THR A 88 -15.45 21.05 2.64
CA THR A 88 -15.67 22.09 3.65
C THR A 88 -15.14 21.63 5.01
N SER A 89 -14.25 22.41 5.61
CA SER A 89 -13.89 22.30 7.03
C SER A 89 -14.50 23.48 7.80
N TYR A 90 -14.40 23.47 9.12
CA TYR A 90 -14.78 24.60 9.95
C TYR A 90 -13.56 25.14 10.69
N ASP A 91 -13.25 26.41 10.49
CA ASP A 91 -12.21 27.10 11.23
C ASP A 91 -12.81 27.84 12.40
N THR A 92 -12.09 27.87 13.52
CA THR A 92 -12.48 28.66 14.69
C THR A 92 -11.80 30.02 14.61
N VAL A 93 -12.59 31.08 14.51
CA VAL A 93 -12.10 32.45 14.56
C VAL A 93 -12.57 33.12 15.84
N SER A 94 -11.68 33.89 16.46
CA SER A 94 -12.00 34.67 17.65
C SER A 94 -12.40 36.08 17.24
N ARG A 95 -13.61 36.50 17.62
CA ARG A 95 -14.13 37.84 17.36
C ARG A 95 -14.19 38.61 18.67
N ALA A 96 -13.58 39.80 18.68
CA ALA A 96 -13.74 40.74 19.79
C ALA A 96 -15.05 41.53 19.63
N ARG A 97 -15.82 41.63 20.72
CA ARG A 97 -17.00 42.49 20.85
C ARG A 97 -16.81 43.39 22.06
N GLU A 98 -16.98 44.69 21.88
CA GLU A 98 -17.03 45.63 22.99
C GLU A 98 -18.44 45.67 23.57
N ILE A 99 -18.54 45.53 24.90
CA ILE A 99 -19.77 45.65 25.66
C ILE A 99 -19.64 46.87 26.56
N ILE A 100 -20.58 47.80 26.42
CA ILE A 100 -20.72 48.97 27.29
C ILE A 100 -21.71 48.58 28.40
N ASN A 101 -21.23 48.59 29.64
CA ASN A 101 -22.06 48.30 30.81
C ASN A 101 -22.95 49.50 31.16
N PRO A 102 -24.03 49.31 31.95
CA PRO A 102 -24.91 50.40 32.38
C PRO A 102 -24.21 51.51 33.16
N ASP A 103 -23.06 51.23 33.79
CA ASP A 103 -22.22 52.18 34.52
C ASP A 103 -21.25 52.98 33.61
N GLY A 104 -21.33 52.77 32.28
CA GLY A 104 -20.47 53.43 31.29
C GLY A 104 -19.10 52.78 31.10
N THR A 105 -18.75 51.74 31.87
CA THR A 105 -17.50 51.00 31.69
C THR A 105 -17.54 50.15 30.43
N ARG A 106 -16.39 49.97 29.77
CA ARG A 106 -16.25 49.19 28.55
C ARG A 106 -15.46 47.92 28.82
N ARG A 107 -15.95 46.78 28.35
CA ARG A 107 -15.20 45.51 28.36
C ARG A 107 -15.16 44.90 26.98
N VAL A 108 -14.01 44.34 26.61
CA VAL A 108 -13.87 43.53 25.40
C VAL A 108 -14.14 42.07 25.76
N VAL A 109 -15.10 41.45 25.06
CA VAL A 109 -15.40 40.03 25.16
C VAL A 109 -14.96 39.36 23.87
N TYR A 110 -14.24 38.25 23.99
CA TYR A 110 -13.85 37.42 22.85
C TYR A 110 -14.86 36.27 22.71
N GLU A 111 -15.51 36.20 21.56
CA GLU A 111 -16.44 35.13 21.21
C GLU A 111 -15.79 34.28 20.11
N ASN A 112 -15.72 32.97 20.32
CA ASN A 112 -15.26 32.04 19.29
C ASN A 112 -16.44 31.66 18.40
N MET A 113 -16.26 31.77 17.09
CA MET A 113 -17.25 31.36 16.11
C MET A 113 -16.62 30.40 15.10
N GLN A 114 -17.39 29.42 14.65
CA GLN A 114 -16.99 28.51 13.59
C GLN A 114 -17.46 29.06 12.25
N ILE A 115 -16.53 29.21 11.31
CA ILE A 115 -16.82 29.63 9.94
C ILE A 115 -16.50 28.48 8.99
N PRO A 116 -17.34 28.20 7.98
CA PRO A 116 -17.03 27.20 6.99
C PRO A 116 -15.88 27.70 6.10
N THR A 117 -14.85 26.88 5.96
CA THR A 117 -13.69 27.13 5.09
C THR A 117 -13.69 26.09 3.97
N THR A 118 -13.62 26.56 2.73
CA THR A 118 -13.51 25.68 1.57
C THR A 118 -12.05 25.33 1.35
N ASN A 119 -11.76 24.04 1.35
CA ASN A 119 -10.44 23.50 1.07
C ASN A 119 -10.45 22.72 -0.23
N ILE A 120 -9.28 22.57 -0.82
CA ILE A 120 -9.07 21.82 -2.05
C ILE A 120 -8.00 20.78 -1.77
N THR A 121 -8.26 19.52 -2.08
CA THR A 121 -7.24 18.48 -2.01
C THR A 121 -6.15 18.79 -3.05
N PRO A 122 -4.87 18.84 -2.68
CA PRO A 122 -3.82 19.15 -3.64
C PRO A 122 -3.82 18.13 -4.79
N ILE A 123 -3.76 18.62 -6.02
CA ILE A 123 -3.60 17.75 -7.20
C ILE A 123 -2.20 17.15 -7.17
N GLN A 124 -2.12 15.82 -7.25
CA GLN A 124 -0.88 15.08 -7.36
C GLN A 124 -0.91 14.24 -8.63
N THR A 125 0.14 14.35 -9.44
CA THR A 125 0.39 13.50 -10.59
C THR A 125 1.58 12.61 -10.31
N ARG A 126 1.43 11.30 -10.55
CA ARG A 126 2.49 10.30 -10.35
C ARG A 126 2.70 9.53 -11.63
N HIS A 127 3.95 9.49 -12.08
CA HIS A 127 4.39 8.61 -13.15
C HIS A 127 4.71 7.24 -12.57
N LEU A 128 4.06 6.22 -13.12
CA LEU A 128 4.16 4.84 -12.69
C LEU A 128 4.80 4.04 -13.81
N LEU A 129 5.94 3.42 -13.52
CA LEU A 129 6.70 2.60 -14.46
C LEU A 129 6.94 1.22 -13.85
N CYS A 130 6.80 0.20 -14.68
CA CYS A 130 7.31 -1.14 -14.40
C CYS A 130 8.01 -1.68 -15.64
N VAL A 131 9.27 -2.06 -15.52
CA VAL A 131 10.01 -2.77 -16.56
C VAL A 131 10.40 -4.13 -16.00
N ARG A 132 10.04 -5.19 -16.73
CA ARG A 132 10.33 -6.59 -16.40
C ARG A 132 11.26 -7.12 -17.48
N ARG A 133 12.36 -7.76 -17.08
CA ARG A 133 13.35 -8.36 -17.99
C ARG A 133 13.53 -9.82 -17.65
N PHE A 134 13.52 -10.65 -18.67
CA PHE A 134 13.74 -12.08 -18.55
C PHE A 134 14.90 -12.48 -19.45
N VAL A 135 15.87 -13.18 -18.88
CA VAL A 135 16.92 -13.83 -19.66
C VAL A 135 16.42 -15.21 -20.05
N ILE A 136 16.46 -15.50 -21.35
CA ILE A 136 15.93 -16.72 -21.97
C ILE A 136 17.11 -17.45 -22.61
N SER A 137 17.24 -18.73 -22.29
CA SER A 137 18.24 -19.62 -22.85
C SER A 137 18.00 -19.87 -24.34
N ARG A 138 18.99 -20.48 -25.01
CA ARG A 138 18.84 -20.92 -26.41
C ARG A 138 17.73 -21.95 -26.58
N ASP A 139 17.45 -22.74 -25.55
CA ASP A 139 16.37 -23.74 -25.50
C ASP A 139 15.01 -23.12 -25.13
N LYS A 140 14.91 -21.79 -25.16
CA LYS A 140 13.69 -21.04 -24.82
C LYS A 140 13.19 -21.25 -23.39
N ILE A 141 14.12 -21.51 -22.46
CA ILE A 141 13.83 -21.57 -21.02
C ILE A 141 14.22 -20.27 -20.34
N VAL A 142 13.39 -19.74 -19.46
CA VAL A 142 13.69 -18.55 -18.66
C VAL A 142 14.74 -18.90 -17.61
N GLU A 143 15.91 -18.28 -17.69
CA GLU A 143 17.03 -18.50 -16.76
C GLU A 143 16.98 -17.54 -15.56
N SER A 144 16.56 -16.30 -15.79
CA SER A 144 16.50 -15.30 -14.73
C SER A 144 15.47 -14.22 -15.00
N PHE A 145 15.06 -13.56 -13.92
CA PHE A 145 14.11 -12.45 -13.91
C PHE A 145 14.70 -11.26 -13.16
N ALA A 146 14.51 -10.07 -13.71
CA ALA A 146 14.81 -8.80 -13.05
C ALA A 146 13.72 -7.78 -13.38
N TRP A 147 13.57 -6.78 -12.52
CA TRP A 147 12.60 -5.71 -12.73
C TRP A 147 13.11 -4.37 -12.18
N GLU A 148 12.53 -3.29 -12.67
CA GLU A 148 12.79 -1.93 -12.21
C GLU A 148 11.51 -1.09 -12.31
N GLY A 149 11.43 -0.02 -11.52
CA GLY A 149 10.30 0.90 -11.52
C GLY A 149 9.59 0.98 -10.17
N ASN A 150 8.51 1.75 -10.13
CA ASN A 150 7.77 2.10 -8.91
C ASN A 150 6.33 1.57 -8.90
N SER A 151 5.93 0.76 -9.89
CA SER A 151 4.56 0.22 -10.01
C SER A 151 4.53 -1.22 -10.54
N CYS A 152 5.48 -2.07 -10.11
CA CYS A 152 5.45 -3.49 -10.48
C CYS A 152 4.55 -4.36 -9.58
N PHE A 153 4.21 -3.89 -8.38
CA PHE A 153 3.38 -4.57 -7.36
C PHE A 153 2.66 -3.56 -6.45
#